data_AF-A0A953SDW1-F1
#
_entry.id   AF-A0A953SDW1-F1
#
_cell.length_a   1.000
_cell.length_b   1.000
_cell.length_c   1.000
_cell.angle_alpha   90.00
_cell.angle_beta   90.00
_cell.angle_gamma   90.00
#
_symmetry.space_group_name_H-M   'P 1'
#
loop_
_entity.id
_entity.type
_entity.pdbx_description
1 polymer ?
#
loop_
_entity_poly.entity_id
_entity_poly.type
_entity_poly.pdbx_seq_one_letter_code
_entity_poly.pdbx_strand_id
1 'polypeptide(L)'
;MARIPRSPLVFRKFGGMRNIPKVGNTPGTEDFSPYLLLNMDTQIDGRLEKRDGYEKAVNLQDAHSLFADGAYLFCIGKGTGSPESLWRIDATHGAVEVSAIRGKGFPMGYVSVNEKIYLSSKAWNGIYDSATATVGAWGSDQTDDLSGLADMATSEEAFPLHVRKAPYMENLCQHGGRIFGSTGKHLVFSDPFAFEWFRDENFLPFPEEILMVASTPVGLYVGATHTTWFLRGTNPGEMALSRVGTGVLAGSLQYGSFEKFGQDIPLWVSKEGIMAGVEGAVVPLTANKVRFDISGRAASAFRFRNGEPQYLAGFPLPEASLGDAVTADVVRNGKLI
;
A
#
# COMPACT_ATOMS: atom_id res chain seq x y z
N MET A 1 -8.65 -42.11 12.39
CA MET A 1 -8.08 -40.76 12.18
C MET A 1 -8.99 -39.74 12.85
N ALA A 2 -8.59 -39.22 14.01
CA ALA A 2 -9.40 -38.25 14.75
C ALA A 2 -9.26 -36.85 14.12
N ARG A 3 -10.39 -36.23 13.75
CA ARG A 3 -10.45 -34.85 13.28
C ARG A 3 -10.24 -33.92 14.46
N ILE A 4 -9.19 -33.10 14.41
CA ILE A 4 -8.97 -32.01 15.36
C ILE A 4 -10.03 -30.92 15.06
N PRO A 5 -10.84 -30.49 16.04
CA PRO A 5 -11.77 -29.39 15.84
C PRO A 5 -10.97 -28.10 15.64
N ARG A 6 -11.22 -27.39 14.53
CA ARG A 6 -10.69 -26.04 14.32
C ARG A 6 -11.44 -25.09 15.26
N SER A 7 -10.88 -24.85 16.44
CA SER A 7 -11.35 -23.77 17.31
C SER A 7 -11.28 -22.43 16.55
N PRO A 8 -12.29 -21.55 16.67
CA PRO A 8 -12.21 -20.22 16.09
C PRO A 8 -10.99 -19.49 16.63
N LEU A 9 -10.26 -18.81 15.74
CA LEU A 9 -9.10 -17.99 16.08
C LEU A 9 -9.54 -16.87 17.03
N VAL A 10 -9.11 -16.93 18.29
CA VAL A 10 -9.35 -15.87 19.27
C VAL A 10 -8.13 -14.95 19.31
N PHE A 11 -8.27 -13.73 18.79
CA PHE A 11 -7.30 -12.66 19.01
C PHE A 11 -7.38 -12.22 20.48
N ARG A 12 -6.28 -12.28 21.21
CA ARG A 12 -6.21 -11.73 22.57
C ARG A 12 -6.24 -10.21 22.51
N LYS A 13 -6.91 -9.62 23.49
CA LYS A 13 -7.37 -8.23 23.56
C LYS A 13 -6.19 -7.23 23.57
N PHE A 14 -6.04 -6.41 22.53
CA PHE A 14 -5.33 -5.12 22.61
C PHE A 14 -5.94 -4.22 23.71
N GLY A 15 -5.11 -3.66 24.59
CA GLY A 15 -5.49 -2.69 25.63
C GLY A 15 -5.49 -1.21 25.19
N GLY A 16 -5.25 -0.92 23.90
CA GLY A 16 -5.05 0.43 23.37
C GLY A 16 -6.25 1.39 23.45
N MET A 17 -6.12 2.55 22.80
CA MET A 17 -7.12 3.62 22.76
C MET A 17 -8.52 3.09 22.43
N ARG A 18 -9.51 3.52 23.22
CA ARG A 18 -10.93 3.19 23.04
C ARG A 18 -11.71 4.48 22.85
N ASN A 19 -12.18 4.75 21.63
CA ASN A 19 -12.98 5.94 21.33
C ASN A 19 -14.48 5.64 21.16
N ILE A 20 -14.92 4.40 21.45
CA ILE A 20 -16.34 4.01 21.39
C ILE A 20 -16.94 4.03 22.81
N PRO A 21 -17.92 4.92 23.08
CA PRO A 21 -18.65 4.95 24.35
C PRO A 21 -19.33 3.60 24.62
N LYS A 22 -19.27 3.11 25.86
CA LYS A 22 -20.12 1.97 26.26
C LYS A 22 -21.56 2.45 26.39
N VAL A 23 -22.47 1.83 25.65
CA VAL A 23 -23.91 1.99 25.88
C VAL A 23 -24.23 1.50 27.29
N GLY A 24 -24.77 2.37 28.15
CA GLY A 24 -25.24 2.02 29.50
C GLY A 24 -24.53 2.71 30.67
N ASN A 25 -23.45 3.46 30.44
CA ASN A 25 -22.90 4.34 31.49
C ASN A 25 -23.48 5.75 31.31
N THR A 26 -24.29 6.17 32.27
CA THR A 26 -24.69 7.57 32.46
C THR A 26 -23.44 8.46 32.53
N PRO A 27 -23.43 9.67 31.94
CA PRO A 27 -22.28 10.56 32.02
C PRO A 27 -22.10 11.02 33.47
N GLY A 28 -21.08 10.49 34.12
CA GLY A 28 -20.76 10.79 35.52
C GLY A 28 -19.31 10.40 35.82
N THR A 29 -18.44 11.41 35.77
CA THR A 29 -17.19 11.55 36.53
C THR A 29 -16.03 10.57 36.32
N GLU A 30 -15.92 9.89 35.19
CA GLU A 30 -14.58 9.51 34.69
C GLU A 30 -14.27 10.35 33.46
N ASP A 31 -13.53 11.42 33.71
CA ASP A 31 -12.95 12.30 32.72
C ASP A 31 -11.98 11.48 31.87
N PHE A 32 -12.48 10.82 30.83
CA PHE A 32 -11.66 10.22 29.79
C PHE A 32 -11.12 11.34 28.90
N SER A 33 -10.34 12.26 29.48
CA SER A 33 -9.57 13.21 28.71
C SER A 33 -8.56 12.39 27.89
N PRO A 34 -8.60 12.43 26.55
CA PRO A 34 -7.64 11.68 25.75
C PRO A 34 -6.24 12.22 26.01
N TYR A 35 -5.40 11.43 26.68
CA TYR A 35 -3.99 11.78 26.85
C TYR A 35 -3.26 11.59 25.52
N LEU A 36 -2.78 12.68 24.94
CA LEU A 36 -1.87 12.65 23.80
C LEU A 36 -0.48 12.22 24.27
N LEU A 37 -0.11 10.98 24.00
CA LEU A 37 1.23 10.45 24.29
C LEU A 37 2.13 10.67 23.07
N LEU A 38 2.99 11.69 23.14
CA LEU A 38 3.98 11.98 22.11
C LEU A 38 5.26 11.17 22.34
N ASN A 39 5.85 10.66 21.26
CA ASN A 39 7.12 9.93 21.27
C ASN A 39 7.17 8.68 22.18
N MET A 40 6.05 7.95 22.28
CA MET A 40 5.96 6.69 23.04
C MET A 40 5.52 5.55 22.13
N ASP A 41 6.06 4.35 22.36
CA ASP A 41 5.52 3.09 21.85
C ASP A 41 4.71 2.39 22.94
N THR A 42 3.70 1.62 22.53
CA THR A 42 2.93 0.75 23.43
C THR A 42 3.37 -0.68 23.21
N GLN A 43 3.88 -1.32 24.26
CA GLN A 43 4.28 -2.73 24.26
C GLN A 43 3.05 -3.64 24.31
N ILE A 44 3.21 -4.94 24.00
CA ILE A 44 2.10 -5.90 23.99
C ILE A 44 1.38 -6.04 25.35
N ASP A 45 2.09 -5.80 26.46
CA ASP A 45 1.56 -5.80 27.83
C ASP A 45 0.84 -4.49 28.21
N GLY A 46 0.81 -3.50 27.30
CA GLY A 46 0.22 -2.19 27.50
C GLY A 46 1.16 -1.16 28.14
N ARG A 47 2.42 -1.52 28.45
CA ARG A 47 3.41 -0.58 28.97
C ARG A 47 3.79 0.44 27.91
N LEU A 48 3.99 1.68 28.34
CA LEU A 48 4.47 2.76 27.49
C LEU A 48 5.99 2.88 27.60
N GLU A 49 6.67 2.94 26.46
CA GLU A 49 8.12 3.12 26.39
C GLU A 49 8.45 4.33 25.53
N LYS A 50 9.36 5.18 25.99
CA LYS A 50 9.85 6.31 25.20
C LYS A 50 10.56 5.78 23.96
N ARG A 51 10.20 6.30 22.77
CA ARG A 51 10.90 5.93 21.54
C ARG A 51 12.33 6.43 21.58
N ASP A 52 13.22 5.60 21.05
CA ASP A 52 14.56 6.02 20.70
C ASP A 52 14.51 7.20 19.73
N GLY A 53 15.54 8.05 19.80
CA GLY A 53 15.73 9.08 18.79
C GLY A 53 15.95 8.44 17.41
N TYR A 54 15.62 9.19 16.36
CA TYR A 54 15.94 8.81 14.99
C TYR A 54 17.06 9.71 14.46
N GLU A 55 17.93 9.14 13.64
CA GLU A 55 18.85 9.90 12.82
C GLU A 55 18.29 10.03 11.41
N LYS A 56 18.42 11.21 10.82
CA LYS A 56 18.03 11.43 9.43
C LYS A 56 19.08 10.78 8.53
N ALA A 57 18.76 9.61 7.98
CA ALA A 57 19.64 8.87 7.08
C ALA A 57 19.89 9.64 5.77
N VAL A 58 18.82 10.16 5.15
CA VAL A 58 18.88 10.81 3.84
C VAL A 58 18.13 12.15 3.88
N ASN A 59 18.72 13.18 3.29
CA ASN A 59 18.10 14.51 3.16
C ASN A 59 17.62 14.76 1.73
N LEU A 60 16.44 14.24 1.39
CA LEU A 60 15.74 14.52 0.13
C LEU A 60 14.55 15.46 0.36
N GLN A 61 14.39 16.45 -0.51
CA GLN A 61 13.21 17.33 -0.52
C GLN A 61 12.03 16.63 -1.17
N ASP A 62 10.84 16.86 -0.64
CA ASP A 62 9.57 16.29 -1.13
C ASP A 62 9.62 14.75 -1.27
N ALA A 63 10.32 14.07 -0.36
CA ALA A 63 10.49 12.62 -0.44
C ALA A 63 9.19 11.87 -0.13
N HIS A 64 8.78 10.96 -1.00
CA HIS A 64 7.57 10.13 -0.84
C HIS A 64 7.69 8.79 -1.57
N SER A 65 6.66 7.94 -1.45
CA SER A 65 6.56 6.62 -2.09
C SER A 65 7.79 5.72 -1.86
N LEU A 66 8.17 5.53 -0.60
CA LEU A 66 9.26 4.62 -0.24
C LEU A 66 8.91 3.17 -0.64
N PHE A 67 9.86 2.47 -1.24
CA PHE A 67 9.76 1.08 -1.65
C PHE A 67 11.02 0.32 -1.28
N ALA A 68 10.84 -0.91 -0.80
CA ALA A 68 11.93 -1.84 -0.56
C ALA A 68 11.53 -3.26 -0.97
N ASP A 69 12.45 -3.99 -1.62
CA ASP A 69 12.28 -5.42 -1.95
C ASP A 69 13.41 -6.30 -1.39
N GLY A 70 14.20 -5.77 -0.45
CA GLY A 70 15.35 -6.44 0.16
C GLY A 70 16.64 -6.29 -0.64
N ALA A 71 16.58 -6.00 -1.94
CA ALA A 71 17.74 -5.69 -2.77
C ALA A 71 17.91 -4.18 -2.97
N TYR A 72 16.79 -3.47 -3.15
CA TYR A 72 16.78 -2.04 -3.42
C TYR A 72 15.92 -1.28 -2.43
N LEU A 73 16.30 -0.02 -2.19
CA LEU A 73 15.50 0.98 -1.50
C LEU A 73 15.30 2.15 -2.46
N PHE A 74 14.06 2.40 -2.85
CA PHE A 74 13.68 3.48 -3.75
C PHE A 74 12.73 4.47 -3.07
N CYS A 75 12.79 5.73 -3.49
CA CYS A 75 11.75 6.71 -3.20
C CYS A 75 11.65 7.71 -4.34
N ILE A 76 10.58 8.49 -4.36
CA ILE A 76 10.47 9.69 -5.18
C ILE A 76 10.90 10.89 -4.34
N GLY A 77 11.56 11.86 -4.95
CA GLY A 77 11.89 13.14 -4.33
C GLY A 77 12.22 14.17 -5.40
N LYS A 78 12.43 15.43 -5.00
CA LYS A 78 12.82 16.50 -5.93
C LYS A 78 14.10 16.13 -6.69
N GLY A 79 14.09 16.27 -8.01
CA GLY A 79 15.25 15.98 -8.86
C GLY A 79 16.22 17.16 -8.99
N THR A 80 17.40 16.89 -9.53
CA THR A 80 18.43 17.93 -9.74
C THR A 80 18.05 18.91 -10.85
N GLY A 81 17.23 18.48 -11.82
CA GLY A 81 16.74 19.29 -12.95
C GLY A 81 15.27 19.05 -13.30
N SER A 82 14.54 18.34 -12.46
CA SER A 82 13.14 17.95 -12.66
C SER A 82 12.34 18.25 -11.39
N PRO A 83 11.01 18.44 -11.50
CA PRO A 83 10.16 18.60 -10.32
C PRO A 83 10.25 17.40 -9.39
N GLU A 84 10.37 16.19 -9.93
CA GLU A 84 10.53 14.93 -9.20
C GLU A 84 11.42 13.95 -9.97
N SER A 85 12.09 13.07 -9.24
CA SER A 85 12.92 11.98 -9.75
C SER A 85 12.80 10.73 -8.88
N LEU A 86 13.09 9.58 -9.48
CA LEU A 86 13.33 8.33 -8.78
C LEU A 86 14.74 8.38 -8.16
N TRP A 87 14.81 8.16 -6.85
CA TRP A 87 16.04 8.08 -6.09
C TRP A 87 16.25 6.67 -5.55
N ARG A 88 17.44 6.12 -5.76
CA ARG A 88 17.90 4.90 -5.09
C ARG A 88 18.68 5.28 -3.85
N ILE A 89 18.35 4.69 -2.72
CA ILE A 89 19.08 4.83 -1.46
C ILE A 89 19.97 3.60 -1.29
N ASP A 90 21.26 3.82 -1.07
CA ASP A 90 22.22 2.75 -0.83
C ASP A 90 22.31 2.37 0.66
N ALA A 91 23.02 1.27 0.94
CA ALA A 91 23.20 0.75 2.30
C ALA A 91 24.01 1.67 3.23
N THR A 92 24.73 2.65 2.67
CA THR A 92 25.47 3.67 3.44
C THR A 92 24.67 4.96 3.62
N HIS A 93 23.38 4.94 3.29
CA HIS A 93 22.48 6.09 3.30
C HIS A 93 22.88 7.21 2.31
N GLY A 94 23.60 6.86 1.25
CA GLY A 94 23.74 7.71 0.07
C GLY A 94 22.49 7.64 -0.81
N ALA A 95 22.14 8.75 -1.45
CA ALA A 95 21.02 8.83 -2.38
C ALA A 95 21.54 9.14 -3.79
N VAL A 96 21.17 8.32 -4.76
CA VAL A 96 21.55 8.44 -6.16
C VAL A 96 20.30 8.68 -7.00
N GLU A 97 20.28 9.78 -7.75
CA GLU A 97 19.21 10.07 -8.70
C GLU A 97 19.31 9.10 -9.88
N VAL A 98 18.24 8.35 -10.16
CA VAL A 98 18.23 7.31 -11.19
C VAL A 98 17.55 7.80 -12.46
N SER A 99 16.43 8.48 -12.34
CA SER A 99 15.68 8.97 -13.50
C SER A 99 14.73 10.09 -13.13
N ALA A 100 14.59 11.09 -14.01
CA ALA A 100 13.57 12.11 -13.90
C ALA A 100 12.19 11.51 -14.18
N ILE A 101 11.20 11.83 -13.35
CA ILE A 101 9.82 11.37 -13.55
C ILE A 101 8.92 12.51 -14.06
N ARG A 102 7.85 12.14 -14.77
CA ARG A 102 6.85 13.10 -15.27
C ARG A 102 5.61 13.10 -14.38
N GLY A 103 5.02 14.28 -14.19
CA GLY A 103 3.87 14.48 -13.33
C GLY A 103 4.29 14.57 -11.85
N LYS A 104 4.00 15.72 -11.23
CA LYS A 104 4.37 16.02 -9.85
C LYS A 104 3.26 15.61 -8.88
N GLY A 105 3.63 15.06 -7.72
CA GLY A 105 2.75 14.87 -6.57
C GLY A 105 1.87 13.62 -6.65
N PHE A 106 2.11 12.75 -7.63
CA PHE A 106 1.41 11.47 -7.72
C PHE A 106 2.19 10.38 -6.97
N PRO A 107 1.54 9.64 -6.07
CA PRO A 107 2.14 8.46 -5.45
C PRO A 107 2.62 7.46 -6.52
N MET A 108 3.75 6.82 -6.24
CA MET A 108 4.38 5.86 -7.14
C MET A 108 4.12 4.46 -6.59
N GLY A 109 3.55 3.59 -7.42
CA GLY A 109 3.45 2.15 -7.18
C GLY A 109 4.69 1.45 -7.72
N TYR A 110 5.07 0.36 -7.06
CA TYR A 110 6.23 -0.46 -7.41
C TYR A 110 5.84 -1.93 -7.36
N VAL A 111 6.39 -2.73 -8.26
CA VAL A 111 6.33 -4.20 -8.17
C VAL A 111 7.62 -4.80 -8.74
N SER A 112 8.27 -5.67 -7.96
CA SER A 112 9.50 -6.35 -8.35
C SER A 112 9.19 -7.70 -8.97
N VAL A 113 9.67 -7.95 -10.19
CA VAL A 113 9.49 -9.21 -10.92
C VAL A 113 10.71 -9.47 -11.81
N ASN A 114 11.34 -10.64 -11.69
CA ASN A 114 12.44 -11.10 -12.55
C ASN A 114 13.52 -10.02 -12.82
N GLU A 115 14.19 -9.56 -11.76
CA GLU A 115 15.29 -8.57 -11.84
C GLU A 115 14.89 -7.16 -12.33
N LYS A 116 13.60 -6.96 -12.60
CA LYS A 116 13.01 -5.68 -12.98
C LYS A 116 12.11 -5.16 -11.87
N ILE A 117 12.10 -3.85 -11.69
CA ILE A 117 11.13 -3.17 -10.84
C ILE A 117 10.27 -2.31 -11.74
N TYR A 118 8.98 -2.64 -11.78
CA TYR A 118 8.00 -1.92 -12.55
C TYR A 118 7.41 -0.79 -11.72
N LEU A 119 7.37 0.41 -12.28
CA LEU A 119 6.95 1.64 -11.62
C LEU A 119 5.77 2.27 -12.36
N SER A 120 4.74 2.68 -11.63
CA SER A 120 3.58 3.35 -12.22
C SER A 120 2.95 4.37 -11.28
N SER A 121 2.50 5.47 -11.84
CA SER A 121 1.64 6.46 -11.20
C SER A 121 0.54 6.89 -12.16
N LYS A 122 -0.31 7.85 -11.76
CA LYS A 122 -1.33 8.47 -12.64
C LYS A 122 -0.76 9.22 -13.85
N ALA A 123 0.55 9.48 -13.89
CA ALA A 123 1.16 10.34 -14.91
C ALA A 123 2.41 9.77 -15.58
N TRP A 124 2.98 8.68 -15.05
CA TRP A 124 4.23 8.16 -15.56
C TRP A 124 4.40 6.66 -15.25
N ASN A 125 5.04 5.95 -16.19
CA ASN A 125 5.41 4.55 -16.07
C ASN A 125 6.88 4.36 -16.41
N GLY A 126 7.52 3.38 -15.79
CA GLY A 126 8.87 2.96 -16.14
C GLY A 126 9.20 1.56 -15.64
N ILE A 127 10.31 1.03 -16.14
CA ILE A 127 10.89 -0.24 -15.70
C ILE A 127 12.32 0.03 -15.30
N TYR A 128 12.65 -0.14 -14.03
CA TYR A 128 14.03 -0.19 -13.57
C TYR A 128 14.60 -1.59 -13.84
N ASP A 129 15.69 -1.65 -14.59
CA ASP A 129 16.44 -2.87 -14.86
C ASP A 129 17.67 -2.92 -13.94
N SER A 130 17.73 -3.94 -13.09
CA SER A 130 18.83 -4.12 -12.13
C SER A 130 20.19 -4.36 -12.80
N ALA A 131 20.22 -4.96 -13.99
CA ALA A 131 21.46 -5.31 -14.69
C ALA A 131 22.15 -4.08 -15.27
N THR A 132 21.36 -3.13 -15.79
CA THR A 132 21.88 -1.87 -16.35
C THR A 132 21.83 -0.72 -15.34
N ALA A 133 21.09 -0.87 -14.24
CA ALA A 133 20.77 0.17 -13.27
C ALA A 133 20.11 1.41 -13.89
N THR A 134 19.34 1.23 -14.96
CA THR A 134 18.64 2.30 -15.69
C THR A 134 17.13 2.10 -15.68
N VAL A 135 16.39 3.18 -15.97
CA VAL A 135 14.94 3.13 -16.15
C VAL A 135 14.61 3.22 -17.64
N GLY A 136 13.94 2.19 -18.17
CA GLY A 136 13.35 2.15 -19.50
C GLY A 136 11.84 2.43 -19.49
N ALA A 137 11.25 2.51 -20.69
CA ALA A 137 9.80 2.62 -20.85
C ALA A 137 9.10 1.30 -20.50
N TRP A 138 7.88 1.38 -19.96
CA TRP A 138 7.05 0.20 -19.70
C TRP A 138 6.09 -0.06 -20.86
N GLY A 139 6.41 -1.08 -21.66
CA GLY A 139 5.71 -1.40 -22.90
C GLY A 139 6.22 -0.56 -24.08
N SER A 140 5.96 -1.04 -25.28
CA SER A 140 6.27 -0.36 -26.55
C SER A 140 4.98 0.09 -27.24
N ASP A 141 5.01 1.27 -27.86
CA ASP A 141 4.00 1.66 -28.84
C ASP A 141 4.38 0.99 -30.16
N GLN A 142 3.72 -0.12 -30.53
CA GLN A 142 3.93 -0.76 -31.83
C GLN A 142 3.31 0.02 -33.01
N THR A 143 2.83 1.24 -32.78
CA THR A 143 2.24 2.11 -33.82
C THR A 143 3.26 3.00 -34.53
N ASP A 144 4.50 3.11 -34.06
CA ASP A 144 5.42 4.15 -34.53
C ASP A 144 6.31 3.74 -35.72
N ASP A 145 6.29 2.49 -36.18
CA ASP A 145 6.96 2.13 -37.44
C ASP A 145 6.37 0.88 -38.13
N LEU A 146 5.25 1.06 -38.82
CA LEU A 146 4.81 0.11 -39.85
C LEU A 146 5.40 0.44 -41.23
N SER A 147 6.27 1.46 -41.34
CA SER A 147 6.82 1.88 -42.64
C SER A 147 7.90 0.93 -43.18
N GLY A 148 8.50 0.11 -42.31
CA GLY A 148 9.48 -0.92 -42.66
C GLY A 148 8.95 -2.35 -42.85
N LEU A 149 7.65 -2.61 -42.62
CA LEU A 149 7.09 -3.98 -42.65
C LEU A 149 6.48 -4.39 -44.00
N ALA A 150 6.64 -3.56 -45.05
CA ALA A 150 6.19 -3.91 -46.39
C ALA A 150 6.92 -5.12 -47.02
N ASP A 151 8.06 -5.55 -46.46
CA ASP A 151 8.92 -6.60 -47.05
C ASP A 151 9.03 -7.92 -46.25
N MET A 152 8.26 -8.11 -45.18
CA MET A 152 8.32 -9.34 -44.36
C MET A 152 7.03 -10.15 -44.27
N ALA A 153 6.11 -9.97 -45.23
CA ALA A 153 4.91 -10.80 -45.32
C ALA A 153 5.20 -12.18 -45.95
N THR A 154 6.11 -12.99 -45.40
CA THR A 154 6.24 -14.43 -45.73
C THR A 154 6.71 -15.35 -44.58
N SER A 155 6.81 -14.89 -43.32
CA SER A 155 7.01 -15.82 -42.19
C SER A 155 5.75 -15.96 -41.34
N GLU A 156 5.40 -17.21 -41.03
CA GLU A 156 4.25 -17.68 -40.23
C GLU A 156 4.31 -17.26 -38.73
N GLU A 157 5.02 -16.18 -38.40
CA GLU A 157 5.11 -15.63 -37.05
C GLU A 157 4.33 -14.31 -37.00
N ALA A 158 3.02 -14.42 -36.81
CA ALA A 158 2.15 -13.27 -36.62
C ALA A 158 2.55 -12.52 -35.34
N PHE A 159 3.11 -11.31 -35.49
CA PHE A 159 3.24 -10.34 -34.41
C PHE A 159 1.87 -10.10 -33.74
N PRO A 160 1.77 -10.01 -32.40
CA PRO A 160 0.47 -9.88 -31.74
C PRO A 160 -0.08 -8.46 -31.94
N LEU A 161 -0.93 -8.31 -32.96
CA LEU A 161 -1.60 -7.08 -33.45
C LEU A 161 -2.39 -6.25 -32.41
N HIS A 162 -2.35 -6.59 -31.11
CA HIS A 162 -3.23 -6.01 -30.09
C HIS A 162 -2.54 -5.67 -28.75
N VAL A 163 -1.20 -5.59 -28.72
CA VAL A 163 -0.47 -5.17 -27.52
C VAL A 163 -0.30 -3.65 -27.50
N ARG A 164 -0.51 -3.04 -26.34
CA ARG A 164 -0.34 -1.60 -26.11
C ARG A 164 0.63 -1.33 -24.97
N LYS A 165 1.08 -0.08 -24.89
CA LYS A 165 1.80 0.46 -23.74
C LYS A 165 1.02 0.25 -22.46
N ALA A 166 1.74 0.01 -21.37
CA ALA A 166 1.14 -0.08 -20.05
C ALA A 166 0.37 1.21 -19.73
N PRO A 167 -0.90 1.13 -19.29
CA PRO A 167 -1.63 2.32 -18.86
C PRO A 167 -1.05 2.86 -17.56
N TYR A 168 -1.34 4.13 -17.26
CA TYR A 168 -1.02 4.72 -15.97
C TYR A 168 -1.89 4.09 -14.89
N MET A 169 -1.24 3.50 -13.90
CA MET A 169 -1.85 2.68 -12.86
C MET A 169 -1.38 3.12 -11.48
N GLU A 170 -2.18 2.77 -10.49
CA GLU A 170 -1.82 2.83 -9.08
C GLU A 170 -1.94 1.42 -8.47
N ASN A 171 -1.60 1.27 -7.19
CA ASN A 171 -1.85 0.05 -6.42
C ASN A 171 -1.30 -1.22 -7.10
N LEU A 172 -0.03 -1.16 -7.55
CA LEU A 172 0.59 -2.28 -8.26
C LEU A 172 0.77 -3.51 -7.35
N CYS A 173 0.55 -4.69 -7.90
CA CYS A 173 0.96 -5.95 -7.29
C CYS A 173 1.19 -7.03 -8.34
N GLN A 174 1.92 -8.09 -7.98
CA GLN A 174 2.05 -9.29 -8.80
C GLN A 174 1.11 -10.38 -8.28
N HIS A 175 0.45 -11.08 -9.22
CA HIS A 175 -0.37 -12.25 -8.89
C HIS A 175 -0.56 -13.14 -10.10
N GLY A 176 -0.50 -14.47 -9.91
CA GLY A 176 -0.83 -15.42 -10.98
C GLY A 176 -0.06 -15.24 -12.28
N GLY A 177 1.22 -14.82 -12.19
CA GLY A 177 2.07 -14.55 -13.35
C GLY A 177 1.71 -13.27 -14.10
N ARG A 178 0.99 -12.33 -13.49
CA ARG A 178 0.64 -11.03 -14.09
C ARG A 178 1.00 -9.88 -13.15
N ILE A 179 1.21 -8.71 -13.72
CA ILE A 179 1.15 -7.46 -12.95
C ILE A 179 -0.29 -6.96 -13.01
N PHE A 180 -0.81 -6.60 -11.85
CA PHE A 180 -2.08 -5.91 -11.68
C PHE A 180 -1.84 -4.48 -11.21
N GLY A 181 -2.74 -3.58 -11.58
CA GLY A 181 -2.82 -2.21 -11.09
C GLY A 181 -4.23 -1.67 -11.25
N SER A 182 -4.50 -0.49 -10.71
CA SER A 182 -5.82 0.14 -10.79
C SER A 182 -5.78 1.46 -11.56
N THR A 183 -6.79 1.69 -12.40
CA THR A 183 -7.05 2.98 -13.06
C THR A 183 -8.50 3.37 -12.80
N GLY A 184 -8.71 4.23 -11.79
CA GLY A 184 -10.05 4.63 -11.35
C GLY A 184 -10.87 3.42 -10.89
N LYS A 185 -11.88 3.04 -11.67
CA LYS A 185 -12.78 1.91 -11.36
C LYS A 185 -12.38 0.58 -12.01
N HIS A 186 -11.24 0.54 -12.68
CA HIS A 186 -10.80 -0.65 -13.42
C HIS A 186 -9.58 -1.25 -12.77
N LEU A 187 -9.63 -2.56 -12.51
CA LEU A 187 -8.46 -3.37 -12.19
C LEU A 187 -7.87 -3.84 -13.51
N VAL A 188 -6.70 -3.32 -13.88
CA VAL A 188 -6.02 -3.58 -15.15
C VAL A 188 -4.91 -4.61 -14.92
N PHE A 189 -4.60 -5.43 -15.91
CA PHE A 189 -3.57 -6.45 -15.80
C PHE A 189 -2.77 -6.70 -17.08
N SER A 190 -1.56 -7.24 -16.94
CA SER A 190 -0.75 -7.71 -18.07
C SER A 190 -1.18 -9.09 -18.56
N ASP A 191 -0.72 -9.47 -19.74
CA ASP A 191 -0.73 -10.87 -20.19
C ASP A 191 0.09 -11.77 -19.23
N PRO A 192 -0.23 -13.07 -19.12
CA PRO A 192 0.49 -14.00 -18.25
C PRO A 192 1.94 -14.16 -18.69
N PHE A 193 2.87 -13.93 -17.75
CA PHE A 193 4.33 -13.98 -17.92
C PHE A 193 4.91 -12.99 -18.94
N ALA A 194 4.07 -12.15 -19.54
CA ALA A 194 4.43 -11.06 -20.43
C ALA A 194 4.04 -9.73 -19.76
N PHE A 195 4.80 -9.33 -18.73
CA PHE A 195 4.51 -8.19 -17.85
C PHE A 195 4.50 -6.82 -18.54
N GLU A 196 4.96 -6.76 -19.77
CA GLU A 196 5.01 -5.55 -20.60
C GLU A 196 3.86 -5.49 -21.61
N TRP A 197 3.05 -6.57 -21.72
CA TRP A 197 1.98 -6.68 -22.70
C TRP A 197 0.62 -6.41 -22.08
N PHE A 198 -0.03 -5.35 -22.54
CA PHE A 198 -1.39 -4.96 -22.13
C PHE A 198 -2.31 -4.95 -23.35
N ARG A 199 -3.58 -5.31 -23.14
CA ARG A 199 -4.62 -5.32 -24.16
C ARG A 199 -5.83 -4.53 -23.68
N ASP A 200 -6.69 -4.10 -24.60
CA ASP A 200 -7.87 -3.31 -24.27
C ASP A 200 -8.87 -4.05 -23.39
N GLU A 201 -8.92 -5.37 -23.54
CA GLU A 201 -9.76 -6.29 -22.78
C GLU A 201 -9.14 -6.68 -21.43
N ASN A 202 -7.90 -6.30 -21.13
CA ASN A 202 -7.21 -6.70 -19.91
C ASN A 202 -7.61 -5.84 -18.70
N PHE A 203 -8.92 -5.79 -18.41
CA PHE A 203 -9.43 -5.14 -17.21
C PHE A 203 -10.65 -5.84 -16.62
N LEU A 204 -10.83 -5.66 -15.31
CA LEU A 204 -12.05 -6.02 -14.58
C LEU A 204 -12.70 -4.74 -14.04
N PRO A 205 -13.96 -4.44 -14.39
CA PRO A 205 -14.65 -3.25 -13.91
C PRO A 205 -15.18 -3.43 -12.48
N PHE A 206 -15.11 -2.35 -11.70
CA PHE A 206 -15.69 -2.24 -10.36
C PHE A 206 -16.68 -1.08 -10.29
N PRO A 207 -17.65 -1.11 -9.35
CA PRO A 207 -18.66 -0.05 -9.24
C PRO A 207 -18.10 1.27 -8.69
N GLU A 208 -16.96 1.22 -8.00
CA GLU A 208 -16.38 2.30 -7.21
C GLU A 208 -14.90 2.50 -7.55
N GLU A 209 -14.33 3.64 -7.15
CA GLU A 209 -12.90 3.90 -7.33
C GLU A 209 -12.07 2.94 -6.48
N ILE A 210 -11.12 2.25 -7.11
CA ILE A 210 -10.20 1.32 -6.47
C ILE A 210 -9.09 2.12 -5.80
N LEU A 211 -8.90 1.89 -4.50
CA LEU A 211 -7.95 2.58 -3.64
C LEU A 211 -6.85 1.66 -3.10
N MET A 212 -7.00 0.35 -3.30
CA MET A 212 -6.07 -0.68 -2.86
C MET A 212 -6.24 -1.94 -3.70
N VAL A 213 -5.11 -2.56 -4.07
CA VAL A 213 -5.05 -3.93 -4.58
C VAL A 213 -4.01 -4.67 -3.77
N ALA A 214 -4.41 -5.75 -3.10
CA ALA A 214 -3.52 -6.55 -2.26
C ALA A 214 -3.52 -8.01 -2.73
N SER A 215 -2.34 -8.52 -3.07
CA SER A 215 -2.14 -9.88 -3.53
C SER A 215 -1.99 -10.85 -2.37
N THR A 216 -2.48 -12.06 -2.55
CA THR A 216 -2.28 -13.19 -1.66
C THR A 216 -2.06 -14.44 -2.50
N PRO A 217 -1.54 -15.55 -1.94
CA PRO A 217 -1.32 -16.76 -2.73
C PRO A 217 -2.58 -17.34 -3.41
N VAL A 218 -3.78 -16.99 -2.93
CA VAL A 218 -5.06 -17.54 -3.42
C VAL A 218 -5.92 -16.53 -4.19
N GLY A 219 -5.53 -15.25 -4.26
CA GLY A 219 -6.35 -14.21 -4.88
C GLY A 219 -5.97 -12.79 -4.51
N LEU A 220 -6.79 -11.84 -4.94
CA LEU A 220 -6.60 -10.41 -4.74
C LEU A 220 -7.69 -9.82 -3.86
N TYR A 221 -7.33 -9.01 -2.87
CA TYR A 221 -8.26 -8.04 -2.28
C TYR A 221 -8.27 -6.77 -3.13
N VAL A 222 -9.46 -6.30 -3.47
CA VAL A 222 -9.68 -5.04 -4.17
C VAL A 222 -10.47 -4.13 -3.24
N GLY A 223 -9.79 -3.17 -2.63
CA GLY A 223 -10.39 -2.19 -1.75
C GLY A 223 -10.79 -0.93 -2.52
N ALA A 224 -12.03 -0.50 -2.36
CA ALA A 224 -12.54 0.74 -2.94
C ALA A 224 -13.10 1.68 -1.87
N THR A 225 -13.76 2.76 -2.30
CA THR A 225 -14.30 3.82 -1.45
C THR A 225 -15.21 3.29 -0.33
N HIS A 226 -16.14 2.37 -0.61
CA HIS A 226 -17.09 1.86 0.38
C HIS A 226 -17.06 0.35 0.57
N THR A 227 -16.41 -0.39 -0.33
CA THR A 227 -16.45 -1.85 -0.34
C THR A 227 -15.05 -2.43 -0.55
N THR A 228 -14.77 -3.55 0.12
CA THR A 228 -13.64 -4.43 -0.23
C THR A 228 -14.19 -5.72 -0.83
N TRP A 229 -13.66 -6.09 -1.99
CA TRP A 229 -13.92 -7.37 -2.65
C TRP A 229 -12.72 -8.29 -2.56
N PHE A 230 -12.97 -9.58 -2.74
CA PHE A 230 -11.96 -10.60 -2.93
C PHE A 230 -12.20 -11.34 -4.24
N LEU A 231 -11.18 -11.35 -5.09
CA LEU A 231 -11.10 -12.11 -6.35
C LEU A 231 -10.29 -13.37 -6.10
N ARG A 232 -10.93 -14.53 -6.02
CA ARG A 232 -10.26 -15.81 -5.82
C ARG A 232 -9.83 -16.43 -7.16
N GLY A 233 -8.61 -16.94 -7.23
CA GLY A 233 -8.04 -17.56 -8.42
C GLY A 233 -6.87 -16.76 -9.01
N THR A 234 -6.31 -17.22 -10.11
CA THR A 234 -5.12 -16.62 -10.76
C THR A 234 -5.38 -16.14 -12.19
N ASN A 235 -6.42 -16.66 -12.85
CA ASN A 235 -6.85 -16.26 -14.19
C ASN A 235 -8.01 -15.24 -14.11
N PRO A 236 -7.84 -13.98 -14.54
CA PRO A 236 -8.88 -12.95 -14.45
C PRO A 236 -10.25 -13.34 -15.01
N GLY A 237 -10.28 -14.09 -16.12
CA GLY A 237 -11.54 -14.54 -16.75
C GLY A 237 -12.31 -15.58 -15.95
N GLU A 238 -11.67 -16.20 -14.95
CA GLU A 238 -12.23 -17.28 -14.12
C GLU A 238 -12.27 -16.92 -12.63
N MET A 239 -11.81 -15.72 -12.26
CA MET A 239 -11.74 -15.31 -10.86
C MET A 239 -13.13 -15.23 -10.24
N ALA A 240 -13.30 -15.87 -9.08
CA ALA A 240 -14.55 -15.79 -8.33
C ALA A 240 -14.56 -14.53 -7.46
N LEU A 241 -15.44 -13.58 -7.79
CA LEU A 241 -15.62 -12.32 -7.07
C LEU A 241 -16.56 -12.51 -5.87
N SER A 242 -16.15 -11.99 -4.71
CA SER A 242 -16.98 -11.94 -3.50
C SER A 242 -16.81 -10.61 -2.77
N ARG A 243 -17.87 -10.12 -2.14
CA ARG A 243 -17.80 -8.95 -1.25
C ARG A 243 -17.40 -9.41 0.15
N VAL A 244 -16.36 -8.81 0.73
CA VAL A 244 -15.74 -9.32 1.97
C VAL A 244 -15.56 -8.29 3.07
N GLY A 245 -15.71 -6.99 2.78
CA GLY A 245 -15.56 -5.94 3.78
C GLY A 245 -15.99 -4.55 3.33
N THR A 246 -15.72 -3.56 4.20
CA THR A 246 -15.97 -2.14 3.96
C THR A 246 -14.86 -1.49 3.15
N GLY A 247 -15.03 -0.21 2.82
CA GLY A 247 -14.05 0.57 2.08
C GLY A 247 -12.74 0.78 2.81
N VAL A 248 -11.72 1.18 2.04
CA VAL A 248 -10.33 1.28 2.49
C VAL A 248 -9.81 2.71 2.41
N LEU A 249 -8.87 3.05 3.28
CA LEU A 249 -8.12 4.29 3.16
C LEU A 249 -6.93 4.10 2.21
N ALA A 250 -6.88 4.86 1.13
CA ALA A 250 -5.80 4.79 0.15
C ALA A 250 -4.42 4.98 0.81
N GLY A 251 -3.40 4.25 0.36
CA GLY A 251 -2.03 4.33 0.88
C GLY A 251 -1.81 3.66 2.25
N SER A 252 -2.83 3.01 2.83
CA SER A 252 -2.72 2.31 4.10
C SER A 252 -2.28 0.85 4.00
N LEU A 253 -2.20 0.29 2.79
CA LEU A 253 -1.81 -1.11 2.60
C LEU A 253 -0.36 -1.34 3.02
N GLN A 254 -0.14 -2.33 3.89
CA GLN A 254 1.15 -2.94 4.18
C GLN A 254 1.01 -4.45 4.26
N TYR A 255 2.12 -5.17 4.11
CA TYR A 255 2.19 -6.59 4.37
C TYR A 255 2.85 -6.83 5.72
N GLY A 256 2.15 -7.56 6.59
CA GLY A 256 2.64 -7.92 7.90
C GLY A 256 3.02 -9.39 7.96
N SER A 257 4.25 -9.67 8.38
CA SER A 257 4.70 -11.04 8.65
C SER A 257 4.30 -11.46 10.05
N PHE A 258 3.62 -12.59 10.19
CA PHE A 258 3.30 -13.16 11.49
C PHE A 258 3.53 -14.68 11.44
N GLU A 259 4.30 -15.19 12.40
CA GLU A 259 4.68 -16.62 12.47
C GLU A 259 3.47 -17.55 12.34
N LYS A 260 2.34 -17.16 12.93
CA LYS A 260 1.10 -17.95 12.93
C LYS A 260 0.51 -18.20 11.54
N PHE A 261 0.73 -17.28 10.59
CA PHE A 261 0.18 -17.40 9.24
C PHE A 261 1.15 -18.06 8.25
N GLY A 262 2.44 -18.16 8.59
CA GLY A 262 3.47 -18.73 7.72
C GLY A 262 3.67 -17.98 6.39
N GLN A 263 3.04 -16.83 6.24
CA GLN A 263 3.07 -15.96 5.07
C GLN A 263 2.74 -14.54 5.50
N ASP A 264 3.13 -13.58 4.67
CA ASP A 264 2.75 -12.20 4.89
C ASP A 264 1.26 -12.00 4.58
N ILE A 265 0.59 -11.24 5.44
CA ILE A 265 -0.83 -10.91 5.28
C ILE A 265 -1.02 -9.42 5.01
N PRO A 266 -1.94 -9.04 4.12
CA PRO A 266 -2.24 -7.64 3.88
C PRO A 266 -2.97 -7.03 5.08
N LEU A 267 -2.53 -5.84 5.48
CA LEU A 267 -3.07 -5.00 6.53
C LEU A 267 -3.42 -3.63 5.95
N TRP A 268 -4.57 -3.07 6.33
CA TRP A 268 -4.99 -1.74 5.88
C TRP A 268 -5.91 -1.05 6.87
N VAL A 269 -6.15 0.25 6.67
CA VAL A 269 -7.09 1.04 7.46
C VAL A 269 -8.43 1.12 6.75
N SER A 270 -9.50 1.04 7.53
CA SER A 270 -10.90 1.24 7.12
C SER A 270 -11.66 2.07 8.17
N LYS A 271 -12.93 2.42 7.89
CA LYS A 271 -13.80 3.10 8.88
C LYS A 271 -14.02 2.30 10.17
N GLU A 272 -13.97 0.97 10.09
CA GLU A 272 -14.16 0.10 11.26
C GLU A 272 -12.86 -0.22 12.01
N GLY A 273 -11.73 0.36 11.57
CA GLY A 273 -10.43 0.18 12.19
C GLY A 273 -9.38 -0.44 11.26
N ILE A 274 -8.37 -1.06 11.89
CA ILE A 274 -7.32 -1.81 11.19
C ILE A 274 -7.88 -3.17 10.78
N MET A 275 -7.67 -3.50 9.52
CA MET A 275 -8.16 -4.72 8.86
C MET A 275 -6.98 -5.63 8.49
N ALA A 276 -7.24 -6.93 8.51
CA ALA A 276 -6.35 -7.95 8.00
C ALA A 276 -7.08 -8.83 6.99
N GLY A 277 -6.46 -9.07 5.84
CA GLY A 277 -6.95 -10.02 4.85
C GLY A 277 -6.39 -11.41 5.11
N VAL A 278 -7.26 -12.37 5.44
CA VAL A 278 -6.86 -13.75 5.76
C VAL A 278 -7.71 -14.74 4.97
N GLU A 279 -7.08 -15.58 4.13
CA GLU A 279 -7.72 -16.67 3.37
C GLU A 279 -8.91 -16.25 2.47
N GLY A 280 -8.95 -14.98 2.04
CA GLY A 280 -10.04 -14.39 1.26
C GLY A 280 -11.16 -13.79 2.11
N ALA A 281 -10.93 -13.60 3.41
CA ALA A 281 -11.87 -12.97 4.34
C ALA A 281 -11.31 -11.71 5.03
N VAL A 282 -12.28 -10.87 5.41
CA VAL A 282 -12.25 -9.67 6.26
C VAL A 282 -11.99 -9.89 7.77
N VAL A 283 -10.81 -9.67 8.36
CA VAL A 283 -10.67 -9.70 9.83
C VAL A 283 -10.41 -8.30 10.40
N PRO A 284 -11.37 -7.70 11.15
CA PRO A 284 -11.15 -6.41 11.80
C PRO A 284 -10.39 -6.57 13.12
N LEU A 285 -9.12 -6.18 13.13
CA LEU A 285 -8.22 -6.35 14.28
C LEU A 285 -8.56 -5.42 15.45
N THR A 286 -9.11 -4.25 15.15
CA THR A 286 -9.44 -3.22 16.16
C THR A 286 -10.93 -2.91 16.24
N ALA A 287 -11.79 -3.78 15.68
CA ALA A 287 -13.23 -3.62 15.78
C ALA A 287 -13.67 -3.42 17.24
N ASN A 288 -14.67 -2.55 17.43
CA ASN A 288 -15.24 -2.19 18.72
C ASN A 288 -14.28 -1.46 19.69
N LYS A 289 -13.08 -1.10 19.25
CA LYS A 289 -12.12 -0.29 20.03
C LYS A 289 -11.93 1.08 19.41
N VAL A 290 -11.69 1.10 18.10
CA VAL A 290 -11.42 2.32 17.35
C VAL A 290 -12.33 2.38 16.14
N ARG A 291 -12.95 3.54 15.92
CA ARG A 291 -13.54 3.94 14.64
C ARG A 291 -12.83 5.17 14.13
N PHE A 292 -12.62 5.20 12.82
CA PHE A 292 -11.96 6.30 12.14
C PHE A 292 -12.95 6.97 11.20
N ASP A 293 -13.04 8.30 11.27
CA ASP A 293 -13.60 9.07 10.18
C ASP A 293 -12.51 9.29 9.15
N ILE A 294 -12.34 8.32 8.25
CA ILE A 294 -11.26 8.33 7.28
C ILE A 294 -11.60 9.24 6.11
N SER A 295 -10.67 10.14 5.79
CA SER A 295 -10.65 10.91 4.55
C SER A 295 -9.21 11.09 4.07
N GLY A 296 -9.03 11.40 2.79
CA GLY A 296 -7.71 11.63 2.21
C GLY A 296 -6.92 10.35 1.99
N ARG A 297 -5.62 10.38 2.31
CA ARG A 297 -4.65 9.32 2.06
C ARG A 297 -3.81 9.07 3.31
N ALA A 298 -3.48 7.80 3.55
CA ALA A 298 -2.56 7.41 4.59
C ALA A 298 -1.12 7.26 4.05
N ALA A 299 -0.18 7.39 4.98
CA ALA A 299 1.14 6.77 4.90
C ALA A 299 1.19 5.67 5.97
N SER A 300 1.70 4.50 5.61
CA SER A 300 1.73 3.35 6.50
C SER A 300 3.09 2.66 6.46
N ALA A 301 3.41 1.94 7.54
CA ALA A 301 4.62 1.13 7.64
C ALA A 301 4.34 -0.09 8.53
N PHE A 302 4.94 -1.22 8.18
CA PHE A 302 5.00 -2.39 9.04
C PHE A 302 6.45 -2.62 9.46
N ARG A 303 6.70 -2.92 10.73
CA ARG A 303 8.05 -3.18 11.27
C ARG A 303 8.02 -4.18 12.40
N PHE A 304 9.17 -4.75 12.70
CA PHE A 304 9.42 -5.42 13.98
C PHE A 304 10.22 -4.50 14.90
N ARG A 305 9.80 -4.39 16.16
CA ARG A 305 10.57 -3.72 17.22
C ARG A 305 10.60 -4.64 18.43
N ASN A 306 11.80 -4.97 18.92
CA ASN A 306 11.99 -5.89 20.05
C ASN A 306 11.28 -7.25 19.87
N GLY A 307 11.24 -7.77 18.63
CA GLY A 307 10.53 -9.01 18.29
C GLY A 307 9.01 -8.87 18.14
N GLU A 308 8.45 -7.68 18.36
CA GLU A 308 7.02 -7.44 18.25
C GLU A 308 6.64 -6.81 16.89
N PRO A 309 5.62 -7.34 16.19
CA PRO A 309 5.13 -6.75 14.95
C PRO A 309 4.31 -5.49 15.24
N GLN A 310 4.61 -4.41 14.51
CA GLN A 310 3.93 -3.13 14.61
C GLN A 310 3.45 -2.67 13.23
N TYR A 311 2.15 -2.41 13.13
CA TYR A 311 1.56 -1.69 12.00
C TYR A 311 1.29 -0.25 12.41
N LEU A 312 1.86 0.70 11.67
CA LEU A 312 1.74 2.13 11.89
C LEU A 312 1.06 2.75 10.68
N ALA A 313 0.06 3.60 10.91
CA ALA A 313 -0.58 4.38 9.86
C ALA A 313 -0.79 5.81 10.35
N GLY A 314 -0.30 6.77 9.56
CA GLY A 314 -0.55 8.19 9.74
C GLY A 314 -1.45 8.69 8.61
N PHE A 315 -2.50 9.43 8.96
CA PHE A 315 -3.43 10.02 8.02
C PHE A 315 -4.09 11.24 8.65
N PRO A 316 -4.50 12.23 7.84
CA PRO A 316 -5.24 13.37 8.35
C PRO A 316 -6.57 12.88 8.92
N LEU A 317 -6.84 13.32 10.14
CA LEU A 317 -8.15 13.24 10.74
C LEU A 317 -8.88 14.56 10.42
N PRO A 318 -10.18 14.55 10.08
CA PRO A 318 -10.94 15.80 9.99
C PRO A 318 -10.81 16.55 11.33
N GLU A 319 -10.70 17.89 11.28
CA GLU A 319 -10.34 18.78 12.41
C GLU A 319 -11.12 18.51 13.71
N ALA A 320 -12.31 17.89 13.62
CA ALA A 320 -13.20 17.60 14.75
C ALA A 320 -13.13 16.16 15.30
N SER A 321 -12.25 15.28 14.80
CA SER A 321 -12.43 13.83 15.04
C SER A 321 -11.59 13.24 16.18
N LEU A 322 -10.50 13.87 16.62
CA LEU A 322 -9.79 13.54 17.88
C LEU A 322 -8.95 14.76 18.32
N GLY A 323 -9.50 15.61 19.17
CA GLY A 323 -8.74 16.67 19.83
C GLY A 323 -9.64 17.52 20.71
N ASP A 324 -9.31 17.61 22.00
CA ASP A 324 -9.54 18.83 22.74
C ASP A 324 -8.26 19.67 22.57
N ALA A 325 -8.39 20.94 22.19
CA ALA A 325 -7.23 21.80 22.01
C ALA A 325 -6.66 22.14 23.39
N VAL A 326 -5.71 21.35 23.87
CA VAL A 326 -4.95 21.70 25.06
C VAL A 326 -3.84 22.66 24.65
N THR A 327 -4.07 23.95 24.92
CA THR A 327 -2.99 24.93 25.07
C THR A 327 -2.24 24.58 26.35
N ALA A 328 -1.02 24.08 26.23
CA ALA A 328 -0.13 23.89 27.36
C ALA A 328 0.84 25.07 27.43
N ASP A 329 0.68 25.92 28.43
CA ASP A 329 1.70 26.91 28.77
C ASP A 329 2.89 26.20 29.43
N VAL A 330 4.07 26.33 28.84
CA VAL A 330 5.30 25.84 29.48
C VAL A 330 5.72 26.89 30.50
N VAL A 331 5.76 26.52 31.78
CA VAL A 331 6.30 27.38 32.85
C VAL A 331 7.62 26.79 33.34
N ARG A 332 8.71 27.54 33.19
CA ARG A 332 10.02 27.19 33.78
C ARG A 332 10.45 28.28 34.74
N ASN A 333 10.73 27.90 35.98
CA ASN A 333 11.09 28.82 37.07
C ASN A 333 10.05 29.94 37.30
N GLY A 334 8.76 29.63 37.16
CA GLY A 334 7.66 30.58 37.43
C GLY A 334 7.42 31.62 36.35
N LYS A 335 8.03 31.48 35.16
CA LYS A 335 7.71 32.29 33.98
C LYS A 335 7.13 31.43 32.85
N LEU A 336 6.07 31.94 32.23
CA LEU A 336 5.55 31.49 30.94
C LEU A 336 6.66 31.65 29.90
N ILE A 337 6.91 30.62 29.09
CA ILE A 337 7.88 30.65 27.98
C ILE A 337 7.17 30.50 26.66
#